data_AF-A0A949XBQ7-F1
#
_entry.id   AF-A0A949XBQ7-F1
#
_cell.length_a   1.000
_cell.length_b   1.000
_cell.length_c   1.000
_cell.angle_alpha   90.00
_cell.angle_beta   90.00
_cell.angle_gamma   90.00
#
_symmetry.space_group_name_H-M   'P 1'
#
loop_
_entity.id
_entity.type
_entity.pdbx_description
1 polymer ?
#
loop_
_entity_poly.entity_id
_entity_poly.type
_entity_poly.pdbx_seq_one_letter_code
_entity_poly.pdbx_strand_id
1 'polypeptide(L)'
;MNESQIKAYAPAIVSPDDQRGQSVVELAIIIPVLIILLFGAADMGRVFYCWIGVNSAARAGAQYGSQSVITAADSAGMKAAAQTDAANVSGLSVTASQCTCASSYTVNACPSTYCTNSPSATYVEVDTQAPFHTVMAYPGIPSLITVSSKAIMQVQQ
;
A
#
# COMPACT_ATOMS: atom_id res chain seq x y z
N MET A 1 -3.03 -10.61 92.60
CA MET A 1 -2.12 -11.50 91.85
C MET A 1 -2.94 -12.70 91.38
N ASN A 2 -3.39 -12.83 90.12
CA ASN A 2 -2.73 -12.42 88.88
C ASN A 2 -3.71 -12.21 87.71
N GLU A 3 -3.38 -11.19 86.93
CA GLU A 3 -4.09 -10.60 85.80
C GLU A 3 -3.67 -11.20 84.45
N SER A 4 -3.78 -12.52 84.24
CA SER A 4 -3.08 -13.15 83.09
C SER A 4 -3.94 -13.59 81.91
N GLN A 5 -5.22 -13.21 81.78
CA GLN A 5 -6.03 -13.60 80.60
C GLN A 5 -6.97 -12.50 80.10
N ILE A 6 -6.41 -11.35 79.71
CA ILE A 6 -7.07 -10.44 78.76
C ILE A 6 -6.20 -10.38 77.51
N LYS A 7 -6.24 -11.46 76.71
CA LYS A 7 -5.68 -11.42 75.36
C LYS A 7 -6.75 -10.79 74.45
N ALA A 8 -6.67 -9.47 74.31
CA ALA A 8 -7.52 -8.70 73.43
C ALA A 8 -7.50 -9.30 72.01
N TYR A 9 -8.67 -9.69 71.51
CA TYR A 9 -8.89 -10.08 70.13
C TYR A 9 -8.94 -8.79 69.30
N ALA A 10 -7.78 -8.28 68.91
CA ALA A 10 -7.69 -7.13 68.01
C ALA A 10 -8.24 -7.55 66.64
N PRO A 11 -9.26 -6.87 66.08
CA PRO A 11 -9.72 -7.15 64.73
C PRO A 11 -8.59 -6.79 63.75
N ALA A 12 -8.22 -7.74 62.89
CA ALA A 12 -7.39 -7.45 61.73
C ALA A 12 -8.12 -6.38 60.90
N ILE A 13 -7.54 -5.19 60.82
CA ILE A 13 -8.06 -4.10 60.02
C ILE A 13 -7.82 -4.51 58.57
N VAL A 14 -8.82 -5.09 57.90
CA VAL A 14 -8.77 -5.39 56.47
C VAL A 14 -8.74 -4.04 55.75
N SER A 15 -7.56 -3.68 55.24
CA SER A 15 -7.40 -2.52 54.36
C SER A 15 -8.22 -2.75 53.09
N PRO A 16 -9.08 -1.80 52.68
CA PRO A 16 -9.88 -1.95 51.46
C PRO A 16 -8.97 -2.26 50.26
N ASP A 17 -9.29 -3.34 49.55
CA ASP A 17 -8.54 -3.85 48.42
C ASP A 17 -8.23 -2.76 47.38
N ASP A 18 -6.93 -2.49 47.19
CA ASP A 18 -6.32 -1.57 46.21
C ASP A 18 -6.55 -2.02 44.74
N GLN A 19 -7.32 -3.09 44.56
CA GLN A 19 -7.59 -3.75 43.28
C GLN A 19 -8.45 -2.88 42.34
N ARG A 20 -9.23 -1.94 42.88
CA ARG A 20 -10.17 -1.11 42.09
C ARG A 20 -9.48 -0.04 41.24
N GLY A 21 -8.27 0.38 41.61
CA GLY A 21 -7.46 1.36 40.84
C GLY A 21 -6.45 0.70 39.90
N GLN A 22 -5.98 -0.49 40.23
CA GLN A 22 -4.90 -1.17 39.51
C GLN A 22 -5.26 -1.49 38.05
N SER A 23 -6.47 -1.99 37.78
CA SER A 23 -6.89 -2.33 36.41
C SER A 23 -7.01 -1.11 35.48
N VAL A 24 -7.34 0.06 36.04
CA VAL A 24 -7.39 1.32 35.27
C VAL A 24 -5.98 1.76 34.88
N VAL A 25 -5.01 1.58 35.78
CA VAL A 25 -3.60 1.92 35.53
C VAL A 25 -2.98 0.97 34.49
N GLU A 26 -3.27 -0.33 34.57
CA GLU A 26 -2.81 -1.32 33.58
C GLU A 26 -3.34 -0.98 32.17
N LEU A 27 -4.63 -0.63 32.05
CA LEU A 27 -5.20 -0.21 30.78
C LEU A 27 -4.58 1.10 30.27
N ALA A 28 -4.32 2.07 31.14
CA ALA A 28 -3.72 3.35 30.77
C ALA A 28 -2.32 3.19 30.15
N ILE A 29 -1.59 2.13 30.51
CA ILE A 29 -0.26 1.81 29.95
C ILE A 29 -0.39 1.03 28.63
N ILE A 30 -1.43 0.22 28.45
CA ILE A 30 -1.64 -0.57 27.21
C ILE A 30 -2.20 0.30 26.07
N ILE A 31 -3.11 1.24 26.38
CA ILE A 31 -3.73 2.14 25.40
C ILE A 31 -2.72 2.83 24.46
N PRO A 32 -1.62 3.46 24.93
CA PRO A 32 -0.68 4.13 24.02
C PRO A 32 -0.04 3.17 23.03
N VAL A 33 0.25 1.92 23.44
CA VAL A 33 0.78 0.88 22.55
C VAL A 33 -0.26 0.48 21.50
N LEU A 34 -1.51 0.31 21.91
CA LEU A 34 -2.62 0.00 20.99
C LEU A 34 -2.84 1.12 19.97
N ILE A 35 -2.76 2.38 20.38
CA ILE A 35 -2.91 3.53 19.49
C ILE A 35 -1.81 3.52 18.41
N ILE A 36 -0.54 3.32 18.79
CA ILE A 36 0.57 3.22 17.84
C ILE A 36 0.33 2.08 16.84
N LEU A 37 -0.12 0.92 17.32
CA LEU A 37 -0.40 -0.24 16.47
C LEU A 37 -1.54 0.06 15.49
N LEU A 38 -2.63 0.70 15.94
CA LEU A 38 -3.75 1.09 15.09
C LEU A 38 -3.33 2.07 13.99
N PHE A 39 -2.54 3.10 14.33
CA PHE A 39 -2.01 4.02 13.33
C PHE A 39 -1.08 3.33 12.34
N GLY A 40 -0.18 2.45 12.82
CA GLY A 40 0.68 1.65 11.95
C GLY A 40 -0.10 0.76 10.99
N ALA A 41 -1.17 0.11 11.47
CA ALA A 41 -2.06 -0.69 10.64
C ALA A 41 -2.83 0.17 9.62
N ALA A 42 -3.29 1.36 10.02
CA ALA A 42 -4.00 2.28 9.15
C ALA A 42 -3.11 2.81 8.01
N ASP A 43 -1.87 3.22 8.31
CA ASP A 43 -0.89 3.65 7.31
C ASP A 43 -0.58 2.50 6.34
N MET A 44 -0.35 1.29 6.85
CA MET A 44 -0.12 0.12 6.01
C MET A 44 -1.30 -0.18 5.08
N GLY A 45 -2.54 -0.11 5.60
CA GLY A 45 -3.75 -0.27 4.80
C GLY A 45 -3.86 0.75 3.67
N ARG A 46 -3.51 2.01 3.94
CA ARG A 46 -3.49 3.08 2.92
C ARG A 46 -2.40 2.86 1.87
N VAL A 47 -1.22 2.36 2.26
CA VAL A 47 -0.15 2.01 1.32
C VAL A 47 -0.63 0.92 0.36
N PHE A 48 -1.21 -0.17 0.89
CA PHE A 48 -1.73 -1.25 0.06
C PHE A 48 -2.85 -0.79 -0.87
N TYR A 49 -3.76 0.06 -0.39
CA TYR A 49 -4.81 0.66 -1.22
C TYR A 49 -4.23 1.43 -2.41
N CYS A 50 -3.22 2.29 -2.16
CA CYS A 50 -2.53 3.02 -3.21
C CYS A 50 -1.81 2.07 -4.18
N TRP A 51 -1.11 1.05 -3.67
CA TRP A 51 -0.40 0.07 -4.48
C TRP A 51 -1.32 -0.72 -5.41
N ILE A 52 -2.48 -1.16 -4.92
CA ILE A 52 -3.49 -1.85 -5.73
C ILE A 52 -4.00 -0.91 -6.83
N GLY A 53 -4.30 0.34 -6.51
CA GLY A 53 -4.73 1.34 -7.49
C GLY A 53 -3.70 1.59 -8.59
N VAL A 54 -2.43 1.79 -8.21
CA VAL A 54 -1.32 2.00 -9.16
C VAL A 54 -1.14 0.78 -10.08
N ASN A 55 -1.19 -0.44 -9.53
CA ASN A 55 -1.08 -1.66 -10.32
C ASN A 55 -2.29 -1.89 -11.24
N SER A 56 -3.49 -1.61 -10.76
CA SER A 56 -4.72 -1.69 -11.56
C SER A 56 -4.67 -0.71 -12.74
N ALA A 57 -4.25 0.54 -12.49
CA ALA A 57 -4.10 1.56 -13.53
C ALA A 57 -3.13 1.15 -14.64
N ALA A 58 -1.97 0.59 -14.29
CA ALA A 58 -1.00 0.11 -15.30
C ALA A 58 -1.65 -0.95 -16.21
N ARG A 59 -2.36 -1.90 -15.60
CA ARG A 59 -3.07 -2.96 -16.33
C ARG A 59 -4.19 -2.40 -17.18
N ALA A 60 -4.99 -1.46 -16.68
CA ALA A 60 -6.08 -0.84 -17.44
C ALA A 60 -5.56 -0.11 -18.69
N GLY A 61 -4.48 0.66 -18.55
CA GLY A 61 -3.81 1.30 -19.68
C GLY A 61 -3.27 0.29 -20.70
N ALA A 62 -2.59 -0.76 -20.23
CA ALA A 62 -2.05 -1.79 -21.10
C ALA A 62 -3.16 -2.61 -21.79
N GLN A 63 -4.27 -2.90 -21.08
CA GLN A 63 -5.44 -3.55 -21.66
C GLN A 63 -6.03 -2.72 -22.79
N TYR A 64 -6.21 -1.40 -22.58
CA TYR A 64 -6.69 -0.51 -23.62
C TYR A 64 -5.80 -0.58 -24.87
N GLY A 65 -4.48 -0.45 -24.68
CA GLY A 65 -3.50 -0.51 -25.76
C GLY A 65 -3.45 -1.87 -26.47
N SER A 66 -3.72 -2.97 -25.76
CA SER A 66 -3.66 -4.33 -26.32
C SER A 66 -4.81 -4.69 -27.26
N GLN A 67 -5.89 -3.90 -27.31
CA GLN A 67 -7.08 -4.23 -28.09
C GLN A 67 -6.85 -4.23 -29.61
N SER A 68 -6.00 -3.35 -30.12
CA SER A 68 -5.71 -3.23 -31.55
C SER A 68 -4.42 -2.45 -31.79
N VAL A 69 -3.87 -2.54 -33.00
CA VAL A 69 -2.72 -1.72 -33.40
C VAL A 69 -3.00 -0.22 -33.38
N ILE A 70 -4.28 0.19 -33.51
CA ILE A 70 -4.70 1.60 -33.45
C ILE A 70 -4.65 2.09 -32.00
N THR A 71 -5.22 1.33 -31.08
CA THR A 71 -5.23 1.68 -29.64
C THR A 71 -3.85 1.57 -29.01
N ALA A 72 -2.98 0.69 -29.53
CA ALA A 72 -1.58 0.63 -29.13
C ALA A 72 -0.82 1.94 -29.45
N ALA A 73 -1.13 2.55 -30.59
CA ALA A 73 -0.53 3.83 -30.99
C ALA A 73 -1.13 5.02 -30.23
N ASP A 74 -2.32 4.87 -29.63
CA ASP A 74 -2.98 5.90 -28.83
C ASP A 74 -2.46 5.94 -27.39
N SER A 75 -1.27 6.51 -27.22
CA SER A 75 -0.68 6.75 -25.91
C SER A 75 -1.51 7.67 -25.00
N ALA A 76 -2.34 8.54 -25.57
CA ALA A 76 -3.24 9.40 -24.79
C ALA A 76 -4.42 8.59 -24.23
N GLY A 77 -5.02 7.73 -25.05
CA GLY A 77 -6.07 6.79 -24.63
C GLY A 77 -5.59 5.82 -23.56
N MET A 78 -4.39 5.25 -23.71
CA MET A 78 -3.79 4.38 -22.68
C MET A 78 -3.61 5.12 -21.34
N LYS A 79 -3.12 6.37 -21.38
CA LYS A 79 -2.98 7.20 -20.18
C LYS A 79 -4.32 7.54 -19.55
N ALA A 80 -5.32 7.88 -20.36
CA ALA A 80 -6.67 8.20 -19.89
C ALA A 80 -7.34 6.98 -19.23
N ALA A 81 -7.19 5.78 -19.82
CA ALA A 81 -7.70 4.54 -19.25
C ALA A 81 -7.06 4.24 -17.88
N ALA A 82 -5.73 4.36 -17.78
CA ALA A 82 -5.00 4.19 -16.53
C ALA A 82 -5.41 5.22 -15.45
N GLN A 83 -5.55 6.50 -15.84
CA GLN A 83 -5.97 7.58 -14.93
C GLN A 83 -7.42 7.42 -14.45
N THR A 84 -8.31 6.93 -15.31
CA THR A 84 -9.72 6.70 -14.96
C THR A 84 -9.85 5.56 -13.95
N ASP A 85 -9.08 4.48 -14.12
CA ASP A 85 -9.11 3.32 -13.23
C ASP A 85 -8.61 3.65 -11.81
N ALA A 86 -7.58 4.51 -11.71
CA ALA A 86 -7.04 4.99 -10.45
C ALA A 86 -7.38 6.45 -10.14
N ALA A 87 -8.60 6.90 -10.45
CA ALA A 87 -9.04 8.28 -10.22
C ALA A 87 -8.93 8.72 -8.74
N ASN A 88 -8.97 7.78 -7.80
CA ASN A 88 -8.83 8.03 -6.36
C ASN A 88 -7.37 8.07 -5.88
N VAL A 89 -6.39 7.84 -6.76
CA VAL A 89 -4.96 7.92 -6.45
C VAL A 89 -4.45 9.31 -6.83
N SER A 90 -4.20 10.13 -5.81
CA SER A 90 -3.68 11.49 -6.00
C SER A 90 -2.26 11.49 -6.57
N GLY A 91 -1.99 12.35 -7.56
CA GLY A 91 -0.65 12.54 -8.11
C GLY A 91 -0.17 11.40 -9.01
N LEU A 92 -1.08 10.58 -9.54
CA LEU A 92 -0.75 9.51 -10.48
C LEU A 92 -0.12 10.06 -11.76
N SER A 93 1.12 9.67 -12.02
CA SER A 93 1.83 9.85 -13.28
C SER A 93 1.75 8.57 -14.10
N VAL A 94 1.44 8.70 -15.39
CA VAL A 94 1.32 7.56 -16.31
C VAL A 94 2.19 7.80 -17.54
N THR A 95 3.07 6.84 -17.83
CA THR A 95 3.84 6.77 -19.07
C THR A 95 3.37 5.57 -19.86
N ALA A 96 3.11 5.76 -21.14
CA ALA A 96 2.66 4.70 -22.04
C ALA A 96 3.57 4.68 -23.26
N SER A 97 4.01 3.48 -23.63
CA SER A 97 4.97 3.21 -24.69
C SER A 97 4.50 1.99 -25.49
N GLN A 98 4.91 1.90 -26.74
CA GLN A 98 4.71 0.70 -27.54
C GLN A 98 6.01 0.28 -28.21
N CYS A 99 6.17 -1.02 -28.42
CA CYS A 99 7.28 -1.59 -29.15
C CYS A 99 6.84 -2.79 -29.97
N THR A 100 7.60 -3.11 -31.01
CA THR A 100 7.40 -4.30 -31.81
C THR A 100 8.59 -5.22 -31.64
N CYS A 101 8.30 -6.49 -31.36
CA CYS A 101 9.32 -7.50 -31.10
C CYS A 101 9.03 -8.77 -31.91
N ALA A 102 10.03 -9.65 -32.01
CA ALA A 102 9.84 -11.00 -32.54
C ALA A 102 8.93 -11.83 -31.61
N SER A 103 8.13 -12.75 -32.16
CA SER A 103 7.16 -13.55 -31.38
C SER A 103 7.80 -14.49 -30.35
N SER A 104 9.09 -14.81 -30.51
CA SER A 104 9.86 -15.63 -29.58
C SER A 104 10.55 -14.80 -28.47
N TYR A 105 10.35 -13.48 -28.44
CA TYR A 105 11.02 -12.55 -27.54
C TYR A 105 10.20 -12.31 -26.28
N THR A 106 10.81 -12.45 -25.10
CA THR A 106 10.20 -12.08 -23.82
C THR A 106 10.36 -10.57 -23.58
N VAL A 107 9.27 -9.82 -23.70
CA VAL A 107 9.28 -8.36 -23.51
C VAL A 107 9.24 -8.01 -22.03
N ASN A 108 10.37 -7.57 -21.48
CA ASN A 108 10.45 -7.08 -20.10
C ASN A 108 10.35 -5.55 -19.98
N ALA A 109 10.55 -4.85 -21.10
CA ALA A 109 10.34 -3.42 -21.31
C ALA A 109 10.33 -3.15 -22.82
N CYS A 110 9.86 -1.96 -23.21
CA CYS A 110 9.96 -1.38 -24.54
C CYS A 110 11.12 -0.35 -24.57
N PRO A 111 12.39 -0.78 -24.74
CA PRO A 111 13.53 0.14 -24.73
C PRO A 111 13.60 1.02 -25.99
N SER A 112 12.97 0.58 -27.09
CA SER A 112 12.87 1.33 -28.34
C SER A 112 11.64 0.87 -29.12
N THR A 113 11.37 1.46 -30.28
CA THR A 113 10.29 1.03 -31.18
C THR A 113 10.43 -0.44 -31.64
N TYR A 114 11.65 -0.97 -31.67
CA TYR A 114 11.94 -2.36 -32.09
C TYR A 114 12.86 -3.07 -31.08
N CYS A 115 12.48 -4.27 -30.62
CA CYS A 115 13.22 -5.00 -29.58
C CYS A 115 14.37 -5.84 -30.15
N THR A 116 14.19 -6.27 -31.39
CA THR A 116 15.16 -6.87 -32.32
C THR A 116 14.67 -6.48 -33.72
N ASN A 117 15.54 -6.31 -34.71
CA ASN A 117 15.17 -5.85 -36.07
C ASN A 117 14.29 -6.85 -36.88
N SER A 118 13.47 -7.68 -36.21
CA SER A 118 12.56 -8.68 -36.77
C SER A 118 11.19 -8.57 -36.08
N PRO A 119 10.37 -7.53 -36.37
CA PRO A 119 9.08 -7.35 -35.73
C PRO A 119 8.03 -8.33 -36.26
N SER A 120 7.38 -9.07 -35.38
CA SER A 120 6.23 -9.92 -35.74
C SER A 120 5.04 -9.77 -34.79
N ALA A 121 5.24 -9.19 -33.60
CA ALA A 121 4.19 -8.87 -32.64
C ALA A 121 4.39 -7.47 -32.04
N THR A 122 3.28 -6.75 -31.82
CA THR A 122 3.26 -5.45 -31.15
C THR A 122 2.95 -5.65 -29.66
N TYR A 123 3.65 -4.90 -28.81
CA TYR A 123 3.49 -4.88 -27.37
C TYR A 123 3.28 -3.45 -26.91
N VAL A 124 2.47 -3.30 -25.86
CA VAL A 124 2.28 -2.05 -25.15
C VAL A 124 2.83 -2.17 -23.75
N GLU A 125 3.41 -1.10 -23.26
CA GLU A 125 3.95 -0.96 -21.92
C GLU A 125 3.36 0.28 -21.26
N VAL A 126 2.84 0.11 -20.05
CA VAL A 126 2.32 1.22 -19.25
C VAL A 126 2.99 1.19 -17.88
N ASP A 127 3.62 2.30 -17.55
CA ASP A 127 4.24 2.59 -16.26
C ASP A 127 3.39 3.61 -15.51
N THR A 128 3.01 3.26 -14.29
CA THR A 128 2.24 4.13 -13.38
C THR A 128 3.04 4.39 -12.13
N GLN A 129 3.02 5.63 -11.66
CA GLN A 129 3.74 6.05 -10.46
C GLN A 129 2.88 7.03 -9.67
N ALA A 130 2.79 6.86 -8.35
CA ALA A 130 2.09 7.80 -7.48
C ALA A 130 2.91 8.11 -6.22
N PRO A 131 2.95 9.38 -5.78
CA PRO A 131 3.51 9.73 -4.48
C PRO A 131 2.54 9.30 -3.37
N PHE A 132 3.07 8.62 -2.35
CA PHE A 132 2.35 8.27 -1.14
C PHE A 132 2.98 8.97 0.06
N HIS A 133 2.13 9.63 0.85
CA HIS A 133 2.52 10.28 2.09
C HIS A 133 2.00 9.49 3.28
N THR A 134 2.87 9.18 4.23
CA THR A 134 2.46 8.58 5.51
C THR A 134 1.69 9.61 6.34
N VAL A 135 0.69 9.15 7.09
CA VAL A 135 -0.09 10.01 7.98
C VAL A 135 0.75 10.41 9.18
N MET A 136 1.48 9.45 9.74
CA MET A 136 2.43 9.70 10.82
C MET A 136 3.85 9.83 10.26
N ALA A 137 4.60 10.82 10.75
CA ALA A 137 6.03 10.92 10.49
C ALA A 137 6.77 9.93 11.41
N TYR A 138 7.00 8.72 10.91
CA TYR A 138 7.72 7.69 11.66
C TYR A 138 9.23 7.99 11.68
N PRO A 139 9.89 7.99 12.85
CA PRO A 139 11.33 8.18 12.93
C PRO A 139 12.07 7.15 12.06
N GLY A 140 12.93 7.62 11.16
CA GLY A 140 13.71 6.76 10.26
C GLY A 140 13.01 6.30 8.98
N ILE A 141 11.72 6.64 8.76
CA ILE A 141 11.00 6.38 7.50
C ILE A 141 10.71 7.72 6.81
N PRO A 142 11.10 7.90 5.53
CA PRO A 142 10.72 9.10 4.78
C PRO A 142 9.21 9.25 4.69
N SER A 143 8.70 10.46 4.90
CA SER A 143 7.26 10.76 4.82
C SER A 143 6.70 10.76 3.40
N LEU A 144 7.55 10.59 2.39
CA LEU A 144 7.18 10.49 0.99
C LEU A 144 7.87 9.27 0.38
N ILE A 145 7.08 8.34 -0.12
CA ILE A 145 7.54 7.19 -0.92
C ILE A 145 6.80 7.17 -2.25
N THR A 146 7.49 6.83 -3.33
CA THR A 146 6.85 6.69 -4.66
C THR A 146 6.51 5.24 -4.92
N VAL A 147 5.24 4.96 -5.17
CA VAL A 147 4.74 3.64 -5.53
C VAL A 147 4.70 3.54 -7.05
N SER A 148 5.38 2.56 -7.62
CA SER A 148 5.45 2.35 -9.07
C SER A 148 4.96 0.97 -9.47
N SER A 149 4.28 0.87 -10.61
CA SER A 149 3.91 -0.41 -11.24
C SER A 149 4.12 -0.35 -12.75
N LYS A 150 4.41 -1.50 -13.35
CA LYS A 150 4.61 -1.69 -14.79
C LYS A 150 3.69 -2.81 -15.28
N ALA A 151 3.06 -2.61 -16.43
CA ALA A 151 2.29 -3.64 -17.12
C ALA A 151 2.67 -3.69 -18.59
N ILE A 152 2.89 -4.90 -19.12
CA ILE A 152 3.21 -5.16 -20.53
C ILE A 152 2.19 -6.16 -21.08
N MET A 153 1.62 -5.86 -22.24
CA MET A 153 0.65 -6.73 -22.91
C MET A 153 0.93 -6.80 -24.41
N GLN A 154 0.72 -7.98 -25.00
CA GLN A 154 0.76 -8.15 -26.45
C GLN A 154 -0.55 -7.66 -27.06
N VAL A 155 -0.45 -6.93 -28.17
CA VAL A 155 -1.59 -6.44 -28.93
C VAL A 155 -2.21 -7.57 -29.75
N GLN A 156 -3.54 -7.67 -29.72
CA GLN A 156 -4.28 -8.58 -30.60
C GLN A 156 -4.27 -8.03 -32.03
N GLN A 157 -3.83 -8.86 -32.98
CA GLN A 157 -3.80 -8.55 -34.41
C GLN A 157 -5.07 -9.03 -35.10
#